data_AF-A0A453N0D2-F1
#
_entry.id   AF-A0A453N0D2-F1
#
_cell.length_a   1.000
_cell.length_b   1.000
_cell.length_c   1.000
_cell.angle_alpha   90.00
_cell.angle_beta   90.00
_cell.angle_gamma   90.00
#
_symmetry.space_group_name_H-M   'P 1'
#
loop_
_entity.id
_entity.type
_entity.pdbx_description
1 polymer ?
#
loop_
_entity_poly.entity_id
_entity_poly.type
_entity_poly.pdbx_seq_one_letter_code
_entity_poly.pdbx_strand_id
1 'polypeptide(L)'
;LMCISFLQLREPKILPCLQQAMEPTYTMVVDDTECAYFDEVHQLRDFGAENKETIAELLWAFFHYWAFQHDYRKDVISIRMGKIISKKEKNWTTRIGNDRHLICIEDPFETGHDLGRIVDRQTIRIIREEFERAAAMLQHDDDPCVTLFEPYNYEN
;
A
#
# COMPACT_ATOMS: atom_id res chain seq x y z
N LEU A 1 3.54 -2.71 3.58
CA LEU A 1 3.73 -1.61 2.59
C LEU A 1 2.43 -0.91 2.21
N MET A 2 1.35 -1.63 1.85
CA MET A 2 0.07 -1.02 1.47
C MET A 2 -0.49 -0.06 2.53
N CYS A 3 -0.48 -0.43 3.82
CA CYS A 3 -0.93 0.45 4.90
C CYS A 3 -0.04 1.70 5.02
N ILE A 4 1.29 1.55 4.93
CA ILE A 4 2.22 2.69 4.97
C ILE A 4 1.94 3.65 3.82
N SER A 5 1.82 3.12 2.60
CA SER A 5 1.50 3.94 1.42
C SER A 5 0.16 4.67 1.59
N PHE A 6 -0.88 3.97 2.07
CA PHE A 6 -2.18 4.58 2.33
C PHE A 6 -2.07 5.74 3.32
N LEU A 7 -1.35 5.57 4.44
CA LEU A 7 -1.15 6.62 5.45
C LEU A 7 -0.28 7.79 4.95
N GLN A 8 0.64 7.54 4.02
CA GLN A 8 1.45 8.57 3.34
C GLN A 8 0.65 9.37 2.30
N LEU A 9 -0.48 8.82 1.82
CA LEU A 9 -1.38 9.41 0.83
C LEU A 9 -2.59 10.14 1.45
N ARG A 10 -2.78 10.05 2.78
CA ARG A 10 -3.82 10.84 3.46
C ARG A 10 -3.52 12.33 3.35
N GLU A 11 -4.57 13.14 3.45
CA GLU A 11 -4.47 14.59 3.54
C GLU A 11 -5.36 15.07 4.70
N PRO A 12 -4.80 15.61 5.80
CA PRO A 12 -3.36 15.74 6.10
C PRO A 12 -2.65 14.38 6.20
N LYS A 13 -1.36 14.33 5.84
CA LYS A 13 -0.55 13.11 5.87
C LYS A 13 -0.40 12.55 7.28
N ILE A 14 -0.53 11.23 7.42
CA ILE A 14 -0.32 10.55 8.71
C ILE A 14 1.12 10.06 8.87
N LEU A 15 1.70 9.55 7.78
CA LEU A 15 3.10 9.10 7.77
C LEU A 15 3.94 9.93 6.79
N PRO A 16 5.20 10.25 7.15
CA PRO A 16 6.15 10.86 6.23
C PRO A 16 6.74 9.84 5.26
N CYS A 17 7.44 10.34 4.26
CA CYS A 17 8.29 9.55 3.37
C CYS A 17 9.74 9.62 3.86
N LEU A 18 10.21 8.55 4.50
CA LEU A 18 11.52 8.53 5.17
C LEU A 18 12.71 8.46 4.21
N GLN A 19 12.51 8.09 2.94
CA GLN A 19 13.61 7.84 2.01
C GLN A 19 13.88 8.99 1.04
N GLN A 20 12.86 9.61 0.44
CA GLN A 20 13.04 10.62 -0.61
C GLN A 20 12.60 12.02 -0.22
N ALA A 21 11.80 12.17 0.85
CA ALA A 21 11.34 13.49 1.29
C ALA A 21 12.19 14.06 2.44
N MET A 22 13.23 13.35 2.88
CA MET A 22 14.06 13.67 4.04
C MET A 22 15.51 13.29 3.77
N GLU A 23 16.44 14.02 4.37
CA GLU A 23 17.86 13.67 4.33
C GLU A 23 18.10 12.38 5.13
N PRO A 24 18.82 11.38 4.58
CA PRO A 24 19.03 10.12 5.28
C PRO A 24 19.97 10.31 6.47
N THR A 25 19.59 9.72 7.60
CA THR A 25 20.43 9.64 8.82
C THR A 25 21.05 8.25 8.98
N TYR A 26 20.50 7.27 8.27
CA TYR A 26 21.01 5.91 8.17
C TYR A 26 21.28 5.55 6.72
N THR A 27 22.45 4.97 6.46
CA THR A 27 22.82 4.39 5.17
C THR A 27 23.60 3.09 5.37
N MET A 28 23.21 2.04 4.67
CA MET A 28 23.90 0.76 4.64
C MET A 28 23.83 0.16 3.24
N VAL A 29 24.86 -0.57 2.82
CA VAL A 29 24.84 -1.34 1.56
C VAL A 29 24.66 -2.82 1.88
N VAL A 30 23.66 -3.45 1.25
CA VAL A 30 23.37 -4.89 1.32
C VAL A 30 23.26 -5.41 -0.09
N ASP A 31 24.09 -6.39 -0.46
CA ASP A 31 24.08 -7.02 -1.80
C ASP A 31 24.02 -5.99 -2.95
N ASP A 32 24.95 -5.02 -2.92
CA ASP A 32 25.06 -3.89 -3.85
C ASP A 32 23.86 -2.93 -3.89
N THR A 33 22.89 -3.09 -2.98
CA THR A 33 21.74 -2.19 -2.83
C THR A 33 21.98 -1.23 -1.66
N GLU A 34 21.96 0.08 -1.94
CA GLU A 34 22.03 1.11 -0.90
C GLU A 34 20.66 1.29 -0.22
N CYS A 35 20.63 1.03 1.07
CA CYS A 35 19.51 1.24 1.96
C CYS A 35 19.73 2.52 2.76
N ALA A 36 19.23 3.65 2.24
CA ALA A 36 19.31 4.97 2.87
C ALA A 36 17.92 5.48 3.28
N TYR A 37 17.77 5.95 4.52
CA TYR A 37 16.53 6.55 5.03
C TYR A 37 16.76 7.41 6.29
N PHE A 38 15.79 8.24 6.62
CA PHE A 38 15.72 8.95 7.89
C PHE A 38 15.20 8.02 8.99
N ASP A 39 16.05 7.64 9.94
CA ASP A 39 15.75 6.70 11.03
C ASP A 39 15.55 7.38 12.40
N GLU A 40 15.76 8.70 12.49
CA GLU A 40 15.53 9.49 13.70
C GLU A 40 14.03 9.77 13.95
N VAL A 41 13.21 8.72 13.89
CA VAL A 41 11.74 8.74 13.98
C VAL A 41 11.21 9.36 15.27
N HIS A 42 12.04 9.48 16.31
CA HIS A 42 11.69 10.18 17.54
C HIS A 42 11.40 11.68 17.29
N GLN A 43 11.98 12.27 16.25
CA GLN A 43 11.72 13.65 15.82
C GLN A 43 10.38 13.81 15.08
N LEU A 44 9.74 12.69 14.69
CA LEU A 44 8.55 12.67 13.84
C LEU A 44 7.26 12.30 14.58
N ARG A 45 7.30 12.27 15.91
CA ARG A 45 6.17 11.83 16.76
C ARG A 45 4.86 12.58 16.46
N ASP A 46 4.96 13.87 16.16
CA ASP A 46 3.79 14.72 15.92
C ASP A 46 3.49 14.92 14.42
N PHE A 47 4.20 14.24 13.51
CA PHE A 47 4.05 14.45 12.06
C PHE A 47 2.59 14.28 11.60
N GLY A 48 1.93 13.21 12.04
CA GLY A 48 0.54 12.92 11.67
C GLY A 48 -0.49 13.62 12.54
N ALA A 49 -0.10 14.49 13.47
CA ALA A 49 -1.00 15.02 14.50
C ALA A 49 -2.10 15.92 13.94
N GLU A 50 -1.93 16.49 12.75
CA GLU A 50 -2.97 17.29 12.07
C GLU A 50 -4.14 16.44 11.56
N ASN A 51 -3.89 15.18 11.20
CA ASN A 51 -4.94 14.27 10.79
C ASN A 51 -5.75 13.81 12.02
N LYS A 52 -7.07 13.92 11.94
CA LYS A 52 -8.00 13.60 13.02
C LYS A 52 -8.89 12.39 12.73
N GLU A 53 -8.61 11.67 11.64
CA GLU A 53 -9.34 10.45 11.29
C GLU A 53 -9.15 9.40 12.40
N THR A 54 -10.27 8.85 12.83
CA THR A 54 -10.31 7.74 13.78
C THR A 54 -9.82 6.45 13.13
N ILE A 55 -9.49 5.45 13.94
CA ILE A 55 -9.12 4.12 13.42
C ILE A 55 -10.24 3.50 12.57
N ALA A 56 -11.52 3.73 12.94
CA ALA A 56 -12.65 3.25 12.17
C ALA A 56 -12.72 3.88 10.77
N GLU A 57 -12.55 5.21 10.70
CA GLU A 57 -12.51 5.95 9.42
C GLU A 57 -11.32 5.51 8.56
N LEU A 58 -10.14 5.34 9.16
CA LEU A 58 -8.95 4.89 8.45
C LEU A 58 -9.08 3.46 7.92
N LEU A 59 -9.68 2.56 8.70
CA LEU A 59 -9.91 1.18 8.29
C LEU A 59 -10.88 1.13 7.10
N TRP A 60 -12.01 1.82 7.18
CA TRP A 60 -12.95 1.92 6.06
C TRP A 60 -12.29 2.55 4.84
N ALA A 61 -11.61 3.68 5.00
CA ALA A 61 -10.97 4.39 3.90
C ALA A 61 -9.85 3.57 3.25
N PHE A 62 -9.14 2.72 4.00
CA PHE A 62 -8.15 1.79 3.45
C PHE A 62 -8.81 0.80 2.48
N PHE A 63 -9.87 0.11 2.91
CA PHE A 63 -10.56 -0.85 2.04
C PHE A 63 -11.26 -0.16 0.87
N HIS A 64 -11.88 1.00 1.10
CA HIS A 64 -12.50 1.79 0.05
C HIS A 64 -11.47 2.23 -1.01
N TYR A 65 -10.26 2.63 -0.60
CA TYR A 65 -9.18 2.98 -1.53
C TYR A 65 -8.82 1.79 -2.44
N TRP A 66 -8.59 0.62 -1.87
CA TRP A 66 -8.21 -0.57 -2.64
C TRP A 66 -9.35 -1.15 -3.47
N ALA A 67 -10.59 -1.02 -3.02
CA ALA A 67 -11.76 -1.47 -3.77
C ALA A 67 -12.02 -0.57 -5.00
N PHE A 68 -12.01 0.75 -4.80
CA PHE A 68 -12.63 1.67 -5.76
C PHE A 68 -11.73 2.79 -6.29
N GLN A 69 -10.59 3.08 -5.65
CA GLN A 69 -9.77 4.25 -6.00
C GLN A 69 -8.45 3.88 -6.68
N HIS A 70 -7.80 2.79 -6.28
CA HIS A 70 -6.53 2.37 -6.86
C HIS A 70 -6.70 1.92 -8.34
N ASP A 71 -5.99 2.56 -9.28
CA ASP A 71 -6.00 2.14 -10.68
C ASP A 71 -5.00 0.99 -10.89
N TYR A 72 -5.46 -0.25 -10.64
CA TYR A 72 -4.68 -1.47 -10.84
C TYR A 72 -4.06 -1.62 -12.24
N ARG A 73 -4.48 -0.86 -13.25
CA ARG A 73 -3.90 -0.91 -14.60
C ARG A 73 -2.73 0.05 -14.78
N LYS A 74 -2.66 1.11 -13.97
CA LYS A 74 -1.71 2.22 -14.17
C LYS A 74 -0.83 2.51 -12.97
N ASP A 75 -1.30 2.19 -11.78
CA ASP A 75 -0.68 2.65 -10.54
C ASP A 75 0.30 1.63 -9.98
N VAL A 76 1.32 2.17 -9.32
CA VAL A 76 2.27 1.48 -8.46
C VAL A 76 2.31 2.24 -7.15
N ILE A 77 2.10 1.56 -6.03
CA ILE A 77 2.35 2.19 -4.73
C ILE A 77 3.86 2.22 -4.45
N SER A 78 4.38 3.38 -4.06
CA SER A 78 5.80 3.55 -3.70
C SER A 78 5.91 4.25 -2.35
N ILE A 79 6.29 3.49 -1.31
CA ILE A 79 6.53 4.07 0.02
C ILE A 79 7.84 4.86 0.08
N ARG A 80 8.81 4.51 -0.78
CA ARG A 80 10.09 5.21 -0.93
C ARG A 80 9.89 6.61 -1.48
N MET A 81 8.89 6.80 -2.35
CA MET A 81 8.55 8.10 -2.90
C MET A 81 7.40 8.77 -2.14
N GLY A 82 6.71 8.05 -1.25
CA GLY A 82 5.55 8.54 -0.50
C GLY A 82 4.38 8.96 -1.38
N LYS A 83 4.25 8.35 -2.57
CA LYS A 83 3.25 8.68 -3.58
C LYS A 83 2.96 7.49 -4.50
N ILE A 84 1.92 7.64 -5.31
CA ILE A 84 1.65 6.76 -6.45
C ILE A 84 2.55 7.15 -7.61
N ILE A 85 3.14 6.16 -8.26
CA ILE A 85 3.89 6.32 -9.52
C ILE A 85 3.26 5.47 -10.61
N SER A 86 3.58 5.74 -11.87
CA SER A 86 2.98 5.00 -12.98
C SER A 86 3.74 3.70 -13.29
N LYS A 87 3.00 2.65 -13.66
CA LYS A 87 3.57 1.40 -14.21
C LYS A 87 4.43 1.67 -15.44
N LYS A 88 4.10 2.72 -16.21
CA LYS A 88 4.88 3.14 -17.37
C LYS A 88 6.29 3.60 -16.96
N GLU A 89 6.41 4.40 -15.90
CA GLU A 89 7.73 4.82 -15.38
C GLU A 89 8.58 3.63 -14.92
N LYS A 90 7.93 2.56 -14.44
CA LYS A 90 8.60 1.34 -13.93
C LYS A 90 8.77 0.22 -14.97
N ASN A 91 8.28 0.42 -16.19
CA ASN A 91 8.16 -0.63 -17.22
C ASN A 91 7.40 -1.89 -16.74
N TRP A 92 6.45 -1.71 -15.81
CA TRP A 92 5.58 -2.78 -15.26
C TRP A 92 4.23 -2.86 -15.98
N THR A 93 4.19 -2.51 -17.26
CA THR A 93 2.97 -2.49 -18.07
C THR A 93 2.65 -3.83 -18.72
N THR A 94 3.64 -4.71 -18.83
CA THR A 94 3.52 -6.03 -19.46
C THR A 94 4.22 -7.09 -18.62
N ARG A 95 3.87 -8.37 -18.84
CA ARG A 95 4.53 -9.49 -18.17
C ARG A 95 6.00 -9.58 -18.58
N ILE A 96 6.90 -9.73 -17.61
CA ILE A 96 8.33 -9.98 -17.84
C ILE A 96 8.66 -11.36 -17.27
N GLY A 97 8.98 -12.34 -18.12
CA GLY A 97 9.17 -13.72 -17.69
C GLY A 97 7.93 -14.28 -16.98
N ASN A 98 8.04 -14.61 -15.69
CA ASN A 98 6.90 -15.08 -14.88
C ASN A 98 6.19 -13.97 -14.10
N ASP A 99 6.72 -12.75 -14.12
CA ASP A 99 6.28 -11.66 -13.26
C ASP A 99 5.01 -11.01 -13.81
N ARG A 100 3.99 -10.94 -12.96
CA ARG A 100 2.68 -10.41 -13.30
C ARG A 100 2.41 -9.12 -12.53
N HIS A 101 2.45 -8.00 -13.23
CA HIS A 101 2.23 -6.68 -12.66
C HIS A 101 0.73 -6.34 -12.57
N LEU A 102 -0.05 -7.14 -11.81
CA LEU A 102 -1.51 -6.99 -11.69
C LEU A 102 -1.93 -6.10 -10.49
N ILE A 103 -1.14 -6.11 -9.43
CA ILE A 103 -1.20 -5.19 -8.29
C ILE A 103 0.24 -4.81 -7.97
N CYS A 104 0.64 -3.57 -8.22
CA CYS A 104 2.06 -3.22 -8.18
C CYS A 104 2.44 -2.54 -6.87
N ILE A 105 3.35 -3.19 -6.15
CA ILE A 105 3.85 -2.74 -4.86
C ILE A 105 5.37 -2.70 -4.97
N GLU A 106 5.93 -1.49 -5.09
CA GLU A 106 7.37 -1.30 -5.19
C GLU A 106 8.04 -1.67 -3.87
N ASP A 107 9.07 -2.52 -3.93
CA ASP A 107 9.99 -2.69 -2.81
C ASP A 107 10.77 -1.38 -2.58
N PRO A 108 10.86 -0.88 -1.34
CA PRO A 108 11.50 0.39 -1.04
C PRO A 108 13.01 0.44 -1.30
N PHE A 109 13.70 -0.70 -1.37
CA PHE A 109 15.14 -0.76 -1.58
C PHE A 109 15.48 -1.45 -2.89
N GLU A 110 14.90 -2.62 -3.15
CA GLU A 110 15.03 -3.31 -4.43
C GLU A 110 14.03 -2.72 -5.44
N THR A 111 14.22 -1.49 -5.89
CA THR A 111 13.16 -0.76 -6.64
C THR A 111 12.71 -1.44 -7.96
N GLY A 112 13.48 -2.39 -8.50
CA GLY A 112 13.07 -3.22 -9.64
C GLY A 112 12.12 -4.38 -9.28
N HIS A 113 11.92 -4.62 -7.99
CA HIS A 113 11.16 -5.72 -7.42
C HIS A 113 9.70 -5.30 -7.15
N ASP A 114 8.77 -5.87 -7.90
CA ASP A 114 7.34 -5.77 -7.61
C ASP A 114 6.94 -6.90 -6.67
N LEU A 115 6.49 -6.58 -5.45
CA LEU A 115 6.04 -7.59 -4.48
C LEU A 115 4.72 -8.26 -4.89
N GLY A 116 3.93 -7.62 -5.76
CA GLY A 116 2.71 -8.21 -6.30
C GLY A 116 2.93 -9.11 -7.51
N ARG A 117 4.18 -9.31 -7.97
CA ARG A 117 4.48 -10.07 -9.20
C ARG A 117 3.99 -11.51 -9.21
N ILE A 118 3.78 -12.10 -8.03
CA ILE A 118 3.31 -13.48 -7.86
C ILE A 118 1.79 -13.63 -8.01
N VAL A 119 1.05 -12.52 -7.96
CA VAL A 119 -0.41 -12.51 -7.98
C VAL A 119 -0.89 -12.82 -9.39
N ASP A 120 -1.67 -13.88 -9.53
CA ASP A 120 -2.26 -14.25 -10.82
C ASP A 120 -3.63 -13.60 -11.07
N ARG A 121 -4.24 -13.89 -12.23
CA ARG A 121 -5.53 -13.30 -12.62
C ARG A 121 -6.68 -13.74 -11.72
N GLN A 122 -6.63 -14.97 -11.21
CA GLN A 122 -7.65 -15.47 -10.31
C GLN A 122 -7.46 -14.87 -8.93
N THR A 123 -6.23 -14.85 -8.41
CA THR A 123 -5.91 -14.28 -7.10
C THR A 123 -6.23 -12.79 -7.04
N ILE A 124 -5.89 -11.99 -8.07
CA ILE A 124 -6.22 -10.55 -8.05
C ILE A 124 -7.73 -10.31 -8.09
N ARG A 125 -8.49 -11.20 -8.75
CA ARG A 125 -9.95 -11.10 -8.75
C ARG A 125 -10.49 -11.29 -7.33
N ILE A 126 -10.07 -12.37 -6.66
CA ILE A 126 -10.48 -12.67 -5.28
C ILE A 126 -10.05 -11.55 -4.33
N ILE A 127 -8.81 -11.05 -4.42
CA ILE A 127 -8.34 -9.94 -3.59
C ILE A 127 -9.23 -8.70 -3.74
N ARG A 128 -9.62 -8.36 -4.98
CA ARG A 128 -10.49 -7.21 -5.24
C ARG A 128 -11.91 -7.43 -4.75
N GLU A 129 -12.48 -8.61 -4.96
CA GLU A 129 -13.79 -9.00 -4.42
C GLU A 129 -13.80 -8.90 -2.88
N GLU A 130 -12.72 -9.34 -2.21
CA GLU A 130 -12.60 -9.22 -0.75
C GLU A 130 -12.41 -7.76 -0.28
N PHE A 131 -11.71 -6.91 -1.03
CA PHE A 131 -11.66 -5.47 -0.72
C PHE A 131 -13.03 -4.81 -0.86
N GLU A 132 -13.79 -5.14 -1.91
CA GLU A 132 -15.15 -4.66 -2.10
C GLU A 132 -16.07 -5.14 -0.97
N ARG A 133 -15.98 -6.42 -0.58
CA ARG A 133 -16.72 -6.99 0.56
C ARG A 133 -16.40 -6.24 1.86
N ALA A 134 -15.12 -6.08 2.18
CA ALA A 134 -14.68 -5.39 3.39
C ALA A 134 -15.14 -3.93 3.44
N ALA A 135 -15.04 -3.21 2.31
CA ALA A 135 -15.50 -1.83 2.22
C ALA A 135 -17.01 -1.71 2.43
N ALA A 136 -17.80 -2.62 1.84
CA ALA A 136 -19.25 -2.66 2.00
C ALA A 136 -19.67 -2.97 3.44
N MET A 137 -19.03 -3.94 4.09
CA MET A 137 -19.31 -4.29 5.49
C MET A 137 -19.03 -3.12 6.43
N LEU A 138 -17.85 -2.50 6.30
CA LEU A 138 -17.47 -1.35 7.12
C LEU A 138 -18.37 -0.11 6.91
N GLN A 139 -19.11 -0.05 5.80
CA GLN A 139 -20.00 1.06 5.49
C GLN A 139 -21.45 0.85 5.96
N HIS A 140 -21.92 -0.41 5.94
CA HIS A 140 -23.35 -0.70 6.02
C HIS A 140 -23.74 -1.63 7.16
N ASP A 141 -22.78 -2.34 7.77
CA ASP A 141 -23.08 -3.30 8.81
C ASP A 141 -23.19 -2.65 10.19
N ASP A 142 -24.07 -3.17 11.04
CA ASP A 142 -24.30 -2.66 12.39
C ASP A 142 -23.15 -3.06 13.34
N ASP A 143 -22.53 -4.23 13.10
CA ASP A 143 -21.34 -4.72 13.79
C ASP A 143 -20.26 -5.19 12.79
N PRO A 144 -19.61 -4.24 12.09
CA PRO A 144 -18.72 -4.56 10.98
C PRO A 144 -17.44 -5.28 11.42
N CYS A 145 -17.07 -5.22 12.71
CA CYS A 145 -15.90 -5.92 13.23
C CYS A 145 -16.11 -7.44 13.20
N VAL A 146 -17.31 -7.93 13.53
CA VAL A 146 -17.58 -9.36 13.53
C VAL A 146 -17.54 -9.90 12.11
N THR A 147 -18.24 -9.25 11.19
CA THR A 147 -18.40 -9.73 9.80
C THR A 147 -17.16 -9.53 8.94
N LEU A 148 -16.37 -8.48 9.18
CA LEU A 148 -15.09 -8.28 8.49
C LEU A 148 -14.12 -9.43 8.76
N PHE A 149 -14.08 -9.93 9.99
CA PHE A 149 -13.18 -11.00 10.43
C PHE A 149 -13.79 -12.40 10.40
N GLU A 150 -14.96 -12.57 9.78
CA GLU A 150 -15.50 -13.90 9.54
C GLU A 150 -14.52 -14.76 8.72
N PRO A 151 -14.33 -16.04 9.11
CA PRO A 151 -13.43 -16.93 8.37
C PRO A 151 -13.84 -17.07 6.90
N TYR A 152 -12.84 -17.00 6.02
CA TYR A 152 -13.06 -17.25 4.60
C TYR A 152 -13.43 -18.72 4.36
N ASN A 153 -14.63 -18.95 3.82
CA ASN A 153 -15.12 -20.28 3.48
C ASN A 153 -14.79 -20.63 2.02
N TYR A 154 -13.92 -21.61 1.83
CA TYR A 154 -13.47 -22.08 0.50
C TYR A 154 -14.52 -22.86 -0.30
N GLU A 155 -15.71 -23.11 0.27
CA GLU A 155 -16.72 -24.04 -0.27
C GLU A 155 -17.83 -23.39 -1.09
N ASN A 156 -17.79 -22.07 -1.32
CA ASN A 156 -18.76 -21.34 -2.15
C ASN A 156 -18.16 -20.84 -3.48
#